data_AF-A0A7J3B8D3-F1
#
_entry.id   AF-A0A7J3B8D3-F1
#
_cell.length_a   1.000
_cell.length_b   1.000
_cell.length_c   1.000
_cell.angle_alpha   90.00
_cell.angle_beta   90.00
_cell.angle_gamma   90.00
#
_symmetry.space_group_name_H-M   'P 1'
#
loop_
_entity.id
_entity.type
_entity.pdbx_description
1 polymer ?
#
loop_
_entity_poly.entity_id
_entity_poly.type
_entity_poly.pdbx_seq_one_letter_code
_entity_poly.pdbx_strand_id
1 'polypeptide(L)'
;MVIFLLVLLLSLIIFYAILQTDFSGIVKFFLVVIEMILVSQFLVRRYKLPTEMGFILLKSDKGIGLIDKFSRMREGWQFFSDVGSTLSYGLLSLFIMRRNTSWKSVLLGLTLLCVISMVIAPFSIIFLKKVLVGATMLEKNGAFNSIGTENIALLSFVLMLLGGFFAVLLLSIVYYGLFVFAQIILFLLGSANTLSATTPGGTLLLPGVNLPFLEGLIAILVIMVAHEGSHAILARIAKVPIRSSGVVLFGIIPVGAFVEPDEKILERKDATSQTRVLVAGSTANFISSVIFFLLFAITVLILKSGLVGTSADFGYQLFHFIYITTGLVFSLNFVVATVNLLPLPFFDGYRILEINIQNKNIVKAVMLITLGAFILNFLPHFFSAI
;
A
#
# COMPACT_ATOMS: atom_id res chain seq x y z
N MET A 1 2.35 -12.77 32.42
CA MET A 1 1.39 -11.69 32.08
C MET A 1 1.86 -10.33 32.59
N VAL A 2 2.15 -10.16 33.89
CA VAL A 2 2.61 -8.87 34.47
C VAL A 2 3.90 -8.35 33.80
N ILE A 3 4.92 -9.21 33.63
CA ILE A 3 6.18 -8.83 32.96
C ILE A 3 5.96 -8.40 31.50
N PHE A 4 5.01 -9.03 30.80
CA PHE A 4 4.67 -8.64 29.42
C PHE A 4 4.09 -7.23 29.38
N LEU A 5 3.12 -6.94 30.25
CA LEU A 5 2.48 -5.63 30.36
C LEU A 5 3.49 -4.54 30.76
N LEU A 6 4.41 -4.83 31.69
CA LEU A 6 5.47 -3.90 32.08
C LEU A 6 6.42 -3.57 30.93
N VAL A 7 6.85 -4.58 30.16
CA VAL A 7 7.72 -4.39 28.99
C VAL A 7 7.00 -3.60 27.92
N LEU A 8 5.72 -3.87 27.70
CA LEU A 8 4.90 -3.14 26.73
C LEU A 8 4.73 -1.67 27.12
N LEU A 9 4.46 -1.41 28.40
CA LEU A 9 4.32 -0.05 28.92
C LEU A 9 5.65 0.71 28.88
N LEU A 10 6.76 0.06 29.25
CA LEU A 10 8.09 0.64 29.16
C LEU A 10 8.48 0.95 27.70
N SER A 11 8.21 0.03 26.79
CA SER A 11 8.43 0.22 25.35
C SER A 11 7.64 1.40 24.81
N LEU A 12 6.34 1.53 25.15
CA LEU A 12 5.53 2.69 24.78
C LEU A 12 6.10 4.01 25.31
N ILE A 13 6.58 4.03 26.55
CA ILE A 13 7.18 5.24 27.15
C ILE A 13 8.46 5.62 26.41
N ILE A 14 9.37 4.66 26.15
CA ILE A 14 10.62 4.92 25.43
C ILE A 14 10.33 5.35 24.00
N PHE A 15 9.43 4.67 23.31
CA PHE A 15 8.99 5.03 21.97
C PHE A 15 8.47 6.47 21.92
N TYR A 16 7.57 6.84 22.84
CA TYR A 16 7.05 8.21 22.92
C TYR A 16 8.16 9.23 23.23
N ALA A 17 9.08 8.89 24.15
CA ALA A 17 10.21 9.75 24.47
C ALA A 17 11.11 9.99 23.24
N ILE A 18 11.37 8.97 22.41
CA ILE A 18 12.12 9.12 21.16
C ILE A 18 11.40 10.07 20.20
N LEU A 19 10.07 9.94 20.06
CA LEU A 19 9.30 10.81 19.16
C LEU A 19 9.32 12.29 19.58
N GLN A 20 9.40 12.56 20.89
CA GLN A 20 9.47 13.92 21.45
C GLN A 20 10.86 14.57 21.38
N THR A 21 11.90 13.86 20.97
CA THR A 21 13.25 14.44 20.82
C THR A 21 13.31 15.45 19.65
N ASP A 22 14.29 16.36 19.67
CA ASP A 22 14.53 17.30 18.55
C ASP A 22 15.40 16.70 17.42
N PHE A 23 15.57 15.37 17.40
CA PHE A 23 16.38 14.71 16.38
C PHE A 23 15.75 14.77 14.98
N SER A 24 16.60 14.65 13.95
CA SER A 24 16.11 14.51 12.58
C SER A 24 15.25 13.24 12.42
N GLY A 25 14.30 13.25 11.49
CA GLY A 25 13.38 12.12 11.28
C GLY A 25 14.09 10.79 11.01
N ILE A 26 15.23 10.82 10.32
CA ILE A 26 16.07 9.64 10.06
C ILE A 26 16.66 9.08 11.37
N VAL A 27 17.17 9.96 12.24
CA VAL A 27 17.73 9.53 13.53
C VAL A 27 16.64 8.97 14.44
N LYS A 28 15.47 9.63 14.51
CA LYS A 28 14.30 9.10 15.22
C LYS A 28 13.90 7.72 14.71
N PHE A 29 13.88 7.53 13.40
CA PHE A 29 13.58 6.25 12.77
C PHE A 29 14.53 5.14 13.24
N PHE A 30 15.85 5.36 13.16
CA PHE A 30 16.82 4.36 13.61
C PHE A 30 16.71 4.06 15.10
N LEU A 31 16.48 5.07 15.95
CA LEU A 31 16.26 4.89 17.38
C LEU A 31 15.02 4.03 17.68
N VAL A 32 13.90 4.31 17.01
CA VAL A 32 12.67 3.51 17.10
C VAL A 32 12.92 2.07 16.67
N VAL A 33 13.60 1.87 15.53
CA VAL A 33 13.91 0.52 15.02
C VAL A 33 14.76 -0.26 16.00
N ILE A 34 15.79 0.36 16.59
CA ILE A 34 16.65 -0.26 17.59
C ILE A 34 15.83 -0.66 18.83
N GLU A 35 15.02 0.24 19.35
CA GLU A 35 14.17 -0.03 20.52
C GLU A 35 13.19 -1.18 20.26
N MET A 36 12.51 -1.17 19.10
CA MET A 36 11.60 -2.25 18.69
C MET A 36 12.31 -3.59 18.52
N ILE A 37 13.54 -3.63 17.99
CA ILE A 37 14.35 -4.86 17.89
C ILE A 37 14.68 -5.39 19.30
N LEU A 38 15.10 -4.53 20.22
CA LEU A 38 15.44 -4.93 21.59
C LEU A 38 14.23 -5.51 22.31
N VAL A 39 13.07 -4.86 22.20
CA VAL A 39 11.81 -5.32 22.79
C VAL A 39 11.36 -6.64 22.14
N SER A 40 11.43 -6.74 20.81
CA SER A 40 11.11 -7.95 20.07
C SER A 40 11.96 -9.13 20.54
N GLN A 41 13.29 -8.98 20.59
CA GLN A 41 14.20 -10.03 21.05
C GLN A 41 13.93 -10.45 22.49
N PHE A 42 13.63 -9.49 23.38
CA PHE A 42 13.27 -9.80 24.76
C PHE A 42 12.00 -10.66 24.83
N LEU A 43 10.93 -10.25 24.13
CA LEU A 43 9.65 -10.97 24.12
C LEU A 43 9.81 -12.37 23.53
N VAL A 44 10.56 -12.50 22.44
CA VAL A 44 10.81 -13.77 21.76
C VAL A 44 11.56 -14.74 22.66
N ARG A 45 12.66 -14.30 23.31
CA ARG A 45 13.42 -15.15 24.24
C ARG A 45 12.57 -15.56 25.44
N ARG A 46 11.75 -14.65 25.98
CA ARG A 46 10.98 -14.88 27.20
C ARG A 46 9.76 -15.77 26.99
N TYR A 47 9.08 -15.63 25.85
CA TYR A 47 7.80 -16.28 25.57
C TYR A 47 7.88 -17.31 24.43
N LYS A 48 9.05 -17.53 23.83
CA LYS A 48 9.29 -18.48 22.71
C LYS A 48 8.31 -18.25 21.54
N LEU A 49 8.04 -16.99 21.24
CA LEU A 49 7.15 -16.62 20.15
C LEU A 49 7.81 -16.93 18.80
N PRO A 50 7.05 -17.39 17.79
CA PRO A 50 7.59 -17.61 16.46
C PRO A 50 7.95 -16.27 15.82
N THR A 51 9.08 -16.26 15.11
CA THR A 51 9.61 -15.05 14.48
C THR A 51 10.07 -15.30 13.06
N GLU A 52 9.86 -14.31 12.19
CA GLU A 52 10.47 -14.24 10.86
C GLU A 52 11.11 -12.86 10.66
N MET A 53 12.38 -12.83 10.23
CA MET A 53 13.16 -11.60 9.99
C MET A 53 13.12 -10.56 11.13
N GLY A 54 12.98 -10.99 12.39
CA GLY A 54 12.91 -10.10 13.57
C GLY A 54 11.50 -9.62 13.95
N PHE A 55 10.48 -9.96 13.17
CA PHE A 55 9.08 -9.72 13.50
C PHE A 55 8.50 -10.87 14.32
N ILE A 56 7.59 -10.54 15.24
CA ILE A 56 6.85 -11.51 16.05
C ILE A 56 5.57 -11.89 15.31
N LEU A 57 5.34 -13.19 15.12
CA LEU A 57 4.14 -13.71 14.47
C LEU A 57 3.15 -14.19 15.54
N LEU A 58 2.05 -13.46 15.71
CA LEU A 58 0.95 -13.92 16.57
C LEU A 58 0.00 -14.80 15.76
N LYS A 59 0.31 -16.11 15.70
CA LYS A 59 -0.50 -17.12 15.02
C LYS A 59 -1.83 -17.34 15.75
N SER A 60 -2.90 -17.44 14.98
CA SER A 60 -4.26 -17.73 15.46
C SER A 60 -5.05 -18.52 14.42
N ASP A 61 -5.69 -19.59 14.87
CA ASP A 61 -6.57 -20.41 14.04
C ASP A 61 -8.01 -19.87 14.01
N LYS A 62 -8.34 -18.91 14.88
CA LYS A 62 -9.71 -18.37 15.04
C LYS A 62 -10.21 -17.65 13.79
N GLY A 63 -9.31 -17.12 12.94
CA GLY A 63 -9.67 -16.44 11.69
C GLY A 63 -10.09 -17.39 10.57
N ILE A 64 -9.67 -18.66 10.63
CA ILE A 64 -9.87 -19.64 9.55
C ILE A 64 -11.36 -19.93 9.33
N GLY A 65 -12.15 -20.01 10.41
CA GLY A 65 -13.60 -20.23 10.31
C GLY A 65 -14.35 -19.11 9.58
N LEU A 66 -13.89 -17.86 9.70
CA LEU A 66 -14.46 -16.72 8.96
C LEU A 66 -14.09 -16.82 7.48
N ILE A 67 -12.82 -17.13 7.17
CA ILE A 67 -12.36 -17.36 5.80
C ILE A 67 -13.18 -18.46 5.13
N ASP A 68 -13.43 -19.57 5.85
CA ASP A 68 -14.26 -20.67 5.36
C ASP A 68 -15.70 -20.24 5.06
N LYS A 69 -16.29 -19.41 5.92
CA LYS A 69 -17.63 -18.86 5.70
C LYS A 69 -17.68 -17.97 4.47
N PHE A 70 -16.73 -17.03 4.32
CA PHE A 70 -16.69 -16.11 3.19
C PHE A 70 -16.37 -16.82 1.86
N SER A 71 -15.56 -17.88 1.90
CA SER A 71 -15.22 -18.68 0.72
C SER A 71 -16.42 -19.40 0.08
N ARG A 72 -17.55 -19.53 0.79
CA ARG A 72 -18.79 -20.13 0.25
C ARG A 72 -19.37 -19.32 -0.91
N MET A 73 -19.17 -18.00 -0.95
CA MET A 73 -19.61 -17.12 -2.04
C MET A 73 -18.67 -17.16 -3.24
N ARG A 74 -18.42 -18.37 -3.78
CA ARG A 74 -17.39 -18.62 -4.79
C ARG A 74 -17.50 -17.70 -6.01
N GLU A 75 -18.69 -17.58 -6.59
CA GLU A 75 -18.91 -16.78 -7.80
C GLU A 75 -18.65 -15.29 -7.56
N GLY A 76 -19.06 -14.76 -6.40
CA GLY A 76 -18.83 -13.36 -6.04
C GLY A 76 -17.35 -13.03 -5.89
N TRP A 77 -16.58 -13.90 -5.25
CA TRP A 77 -15.13 -13.70 -5.09
C TRP A 77 -14.34 -13.91 -6.38
N GLN A 78 -14.78 -14.83 -7.25
CA GLN A 78 -14.20 -14.95 -8.59
C GLN A 78 -14.48 -13.71 -9.43
N PHE A 79 -15.72 -13.22 -9.43
CA PHE A 79 -16.09 -11.96 -10.08
C PHE A 79 -15.29 -10.77 -9.53
N PHE A 80 -15.12 -10.70 -8.22
CA PHE A 80 -14.27 -9.71 -7.56
C PHE A 80 -12.83 -9.74 -8.09
N SER A 81 -12.19 -10.92 -8.12
CA SER A 81 -10.83 -11.06 -8.66
C SER A 81 -10.75 -10.74 -10.16
N ASP A 82 -11.80 -11.04 -10.91
CA ASP A 82 -11.89 -10.78 -12.35
C ASP A 82 -12.04 -9.27 -12.65
N VAL A 83 -12.79 -8.53 -11.83
CA VAL A 83 -12.85 -7.05 -11.88
C VAL A 83 -11.50 -6.45 -11.50
N GLY A 84 -10.88 -7.00 -10.44
CA GLY A 84 -9.59 -6.59 -9.94
C GLY A 84 -8.44 -6.75 -10.92
N SER A 85 -8.47 -7.80 -11.74
CA SER A 85 -7.47 -8.00 -12.78
C SER A 85 -7.57 -6.92 -13.86
N THR A 86 -8.77 -6.47 -14.20
CA THR A 86 -8.99 -5.35 -15.12
C THR A 86 -8.61 -4.01 -14.49
N LEU A 87 -8.81 -3.81 -13.19
CA LEU A 87 -8.25 -2.63 -12.49
C LEU A 87 -6.71 -2.61 -12.57
N SER A 88 -6.12 -3.78 -12.34
CA SER A 88 -4.66 -3.93 -12.26
C SER A 88 -4.00 -3.81 -13.63
N TYR A 89 -4.57 -4.46 -14.65
CA TYR A 89 -3.95 -4.66 -15.97
C TYR A 89 -4.78 -4.12 -17.14
N GLY A 90 -5.90 -3.43 -16.92
CA GLY A 90 -6.72 -2.87 -17.99
C GLY A 90 -7.23 -3.94 -18.95
N LEU A 91 -7.25 -3.64 -20.25
CA LEU A 91 -7.59 -4.60 -21.31
C LEU A 91 -6.58 -5.76 -21.44
N LEU A 92 -5.31 -5.59 -21.00
CA LEU A 92 -4.34 -6.70 -20.94
C LEU A 92 -4.80 -7.83 -20.02
N SER A 93 -5.71 -7.56 -19.08
CA SER A 93 -6.31 -8.60 -18.23
C SER A 93 -6.97 -9.74 -19.03
N LEU A 94 -7.50 -9.47 -20.23
CA LEU A 94 -8.06 -10.49 -21.12
C LEU A 94 -7.03 -11.52 -21.59
N PHE A 95 -5.78 -11.10 -21.76
CA PHE A 95 -4.68 -11.96 -22.16
C PHE A 95 -4.08 -12.68 -20.94
N ILE A 96 -3.92 -11.97 -19.82
CA ILE A 96 -3.35 -12.50 -18.58
C ILE A 96 -4.27 -13.58 -17.98
N MET A 97 -5.58 -13.37 -17.93
CA MET A 97 -6.50 -14.32 -17.29
C MET A 97 -6.93 -15.50 -18.18
N ARG A 98 -6.37 -15.65 -19.40
CA ARG A 98 -6.68 -16.71 -20.38
C ARG A 98 -8.17 -17.07 -20.45
N ARG A 99 -8.93 -16.25 -21.19
CA ARG A 99 -10.26 -16.54 -21.77
C ARG A 99 -11.42 -16.86 -20.80
N ASN A 100 -11.23 -16.76 -19.48
CA ASN A 100 -12.25 -17.08 -18.48
C ASN A 100 -12.88 -15.86 -17.78
N THR A 101 -12.51 -14.65 -18.19
CA THR A 101 -13.04 -13.40 -17.64
C THR A 101 -14.33 -13.03 -18.37
N SER A 102 -15.42 -12.80 -17.63
CA SER A 102 -16.68 -12.38 -18.23
C SER A 102 -16.57 -10.95 -18.80
N TRP A 103 -17.26 -10.64 -19.90
CA TRP A 103 -17.28 -9.27 -20.42
C TRP A 103 -17.87 -8.27 -19.42
N LYS A 104 -18.78 -8.71 -18.55
CA LYS A 104 -19.38 -7.90 -17.48
C LYS A 104 -18.34 -7.44 -16.46
N SER A 105 -17.44 -8.33 -16.02
CA SER A 105 -16.37 -7.98 -15.08
C SER A 105 -15.35 -7.04 -15.70
N VAL A 106 -15.05 -7.20 -17.00
CA VAL A 106 -14.15 -6.29 -17.72
C VAL A 106 -14.77 -4.90 -17.86
N LEU A 107 -16.04 -4.81 -18.25
CA LEU A 107 -16.73 -3.52 -18.37
C LEU A 107 -16.79 -2.78 -17.03
N LEU A 108 -17.18 -3.50 -15.97
CA LEU A 108 -17.20 -2.94 -14.61
C LEU A 108 -15.80 -2.54 -14.15
N GLY A 109 -14.78 -3.38 -14.40
CA GLY A 109 -13.39 -3.11 -14.09
C GLY A 109 -12.86 -1.87 -14.79
N LEU A 110 -13.13 -1.68 -16.08
CA LEU A 110 -12.74 -0.46 -16.81
C LEU A 110 -13.48 0.78 -16.29
N THR A 111 -14.75 0.65 -15.94
CA THR A 111 -15.52 1.75 -15.37
C THR A 111 -14.95 2.16 -14.01
N LEU A 112 -14.69 1.19 -13.13
CA LEU A 112 -14.05 1.44 -11.84
C LEU A 112 -12.62 1.98 -12.01
N LEU A 113 -11.86 1.50 -13.00
CA LEU A 113 -10.53 2.01 -13.31
C LEU A 113 -10.56 3.51 -13.60
N CYS A 114 -11.47 3.94 -14.49
CA CYS A 114 -11.67 5.36 -14.81
C CYS A 114 -12.11 6.17 -13.58
N VAL A 115 -13.06 5.66 -12.79
CA VAL A 115 -13.55 6.35 -11.59
C VAL A 115 -12.44 6.49 -10.54
N ILE A 116 -11.72 5.40 -10.25
CA ILE A 116 -10.61 5.41 -9.29
C ILE A 116 -9.50 6.35 -9.77
N SER A 117 -9.16 6.34 -11.06
CA SER A 117 -8.10 7.21 -11.58
C SER A 117 -8.46 8.69 -11.59
N MET A 118 -9.71 9.03 -11.92
CA MET A 118 -10.14 10.43 -12.01
C MET A 118 -10.47 11.03 -10.64
N VAL A 119 -10.96 10.21 -9.70
CA VAL A 119 -11.45 10.68 -8.42
C VAL A 119 -10.51 10.28 -7.29
N ILE A 120 -10.23 8.99 -7.11
CA ILE A 120 -9.53 8.52 -5.90
C ILE A 120 -8.03 8.79 -5.97
N ALA A 121 -7.39 8.53 -7.11
CA ALA A 121 -5.95 8.70 -7.29
C ALA A 121 -5.45 10.13 -7.00
N PRO A 122 -6.01 11.20 -7.60
CA PRO A 122 -5.54 12.57 -7.33
C PRO A 122 -5.76 12.96 -5.87
N PHE A 123 -6.92 12.61 -5.29
CA PHE A 123 -7.19 12.92 -3.89
C PHE A 123 -6.28 12.15 -2.93
N SER A 124 -5.92 10.90 -3.25
CA SER A 124 -4.99 10.10 -2.44
C SER A 124 -3.62 10.74 -2.36
N ILE A 125 -3.06 11.15 -3.50
CA ILE A 125 -1.73 11.76 -3.57
C ILE A 125 -1.70 13.10 -2.85
N ILE A 126 -2.72 13.95 -3.09
CA ILE A 126 -2.78 15.27 -2.45
C ILE A 126 -2.98 15.11 -0.94
N PHE A 127 -3.85 14.18 -0.51
CA PHE A 127 -4.11 13.96 0.91
C PHE A 127 -2.85 13.51 1.63
N LEU A 128 -2.14 12.50 1.12
CA LEU A 128 -0.88 12.05 1.69
C LEU A 128 0.13 13.21 1.76
N LYS A 129 0.34 13.94 0.66
CA LYS A 129 1.28 15.08 0.67
C LYS A 129 0.94 16.11 1.75
N LYS A 130 -0.34 16.41 1.96
CA LYS A 130 -0.77 17.34 3.01
C LYS A 130 -0.51 16.77 4.41
N VAL A 131 -0.87 15.51 4.66
CA VAL A 131 -0.61 14.85 5.96
C VAL A 131 0.88 14.80 6.29
N LEU A 132 1.74 14.50 5.32
CA LEU A 132 3.18 14.46 5.54
C LEU A 132 3.78 15.82 5.91
N VAL A 133 3.15 16.93 5.49
CA VAL A 133 3.56 18.30 5.82
C VAL A 133 2.82 18.84 7.05
N GLY A 134 1.94 18.04 7.67
CA GLY A 134 1.13 18.46 8.82
C GLY A 134 0.00 19.43 8.47
N ALA A 135 -0.37 19.54 7.19
CA ALA A 135 -1.45 20.40 6.69
C ALA A 135 -2.74 19.61 6.42
N THR A 136 -3.88 20.30 6.36
CA THR A 136 -5.19 19.67 6.08
C THR A 136 -5.74 20.00 4.68
N MET A 137 -6.58 19.13 4.12
CA MET A 137 -7.32 19.44 2.88
C MET A 137 -8.39 20.51 3.08
N LEU A 138 -8.66 20.89 4.33
CA LEU A 138 -9.64 21.91 4.71
C LEU A 138 -9.09 23.33 4.55
N GLU A 139 -7.78 23.49 4.62
CA GLU A 139 -7.11 24.76 4.36
C GLU A 139 -7.21 25.15 2.88
N LYS A 140 -7.72 26.37 2.64
CA LYS A 140 -7.74 27.02 1.33
C LYS A 140 -6.32 27.43 0.95
N ASN A 141 -5.52 26.50 0.43
CA ASN A 141 -4.25 26.84 -0.20
C ASN A 141 -4.06 26.06 -1.51
N GLY A 142 -3.87 26.84 -2.57
CA GLY A 142 -3.34 26.44 -3.88
C GLY A 142 -4.34 25.76 -4.81
N ALA A 143 -4.90 26.53 -5.76
CA ALA A 143 -5.33 25.95 -7.02
C ALA A 143 -4.15 25.15 -7.59
N PHE A 144 -4.38 23.88 -7.90
CA PHE A 144 -3.38 23.06 -8.56
C PHE A 144 -3.19 23.66 -9.96
N ASN A 145 -2.01 24.23 -10.23
CA ASN A 145 -1.62 24.53 -11.59
C ASN A 145 -1.55 23.18 -12.31
N SER A 146 -2.57 22.86 -13.10
CA SER A 146 -2.50 21.81 -14.10
C SER A 146 -1.32 22.16 -14.99
N ILE A 147 -0.21 21.46 -14.82
CA ILE A 147 0.90 21.56 -15.76
C ILE A 147 0.34 21.13 -17.12
N GLY A 148 0.17 22.12 -17.99
CA GLY A 148 -0.44 21.96 -19.30
C GLY A 148 0.35 20.94 -20.10
N THR A 149 -0.22 19.75 -20.26
CA THR A 149 0.22 18.71 -21.19
C THR A 149 -0.96 17.80 -21.52
N GLU A 150 -1.98 18.35 -22.20
CA GLU A 150 -3.18 17.59 -22.63
C GLU A 150 -2.80 16.28 -23.34
N ASN A 151 -1.70 16.29 -24.09
CA ASN A 151 -1.14 15.11 -24.77
C ASN A 151 -0.62 14.03 -23.79
N ILE A 152 -0.01 14.41 -22.67
CA ILE A 152 0.49 13.46 -21.66
C ILE A 152 -0.69 12.88 -20.88
N ALA A 153 -1.70 13.68 -20.58
CA ALA A 153 -2.92 13.23 -19.91
C ALA A 153 -3.68 12.21 -20.77
N LEU A 154 -3.87 12.51 -22.06
CA LEU A 154 -4.51 11.59 -23.01
C LEU A 154 -3.72 10.29 -23.16
N LEU A 155 -2.39 10.38 -23.34
CA LEU A 155 -1.53 9.21 -23.43
C LEU A 155 -1.61 8.34 -22.17
N SER A 156 -1.53 8.95 -20.99
CA SER A 156 -1.64 8.25 -19.71
C SER A 156 -3.00 7.57 -19.55
N PHE A 157 -4.07 8.24 -19.99
CA PHE A 157 -5.42 7.67 -19.96
C PHE A 157 -5.56 6.46 -20.89
N VAL A 158 -5.03 6.54 -22.12
CA VAL A 158 -5.04 5.41 -23.07
C VAL A 158 -4.20 4.25 -22.52
N LEU A 159 -3.01 4.52 -22.00
CA LEU A 159 -2.14 3.50 -21.40
C LEU A 159 -2.80 2.83 -20.20
N MET A 160 -3.53 3.59 -19.39
CA MET A 160 -4.30 3.06 -18.28
C MET A 160 -5.42 2.14 -18.76
N LEU A 161 -6.19 2.51 -19.78
CA LEU A 161 -7.22 1.62 -20.33
C LEU A 161 -6.63 0.32 -20.89
N LEU A 162 -5.49 0.42 -21.56
CA LEU A 162 -4.83 -0.74 -22.15
C LEU A 162 -4.20 -1.65 -21.08
N GLY A 163 -3.44 -1.10 -20.15
CA GLY A 163 -2.58 -1.87 -19.24
C GLY A 163 -2.82 -1.64 -17.74
N GLY A 164 -3.89 -0.93 -17.37
CA GLY A 164 -4.32 -0.72 -15.99
C GLY A 164 -3.40 0.17 -15.18
N PHE A 165 -3.55 0.11 -13.85
CA PHE A 165 -2.64 0.77 -12.92
C PHE A 165 -1.20 0.23 -13.01
N PHE A 166 -1.02 -1.04 -13.40
CA PHE A 166 0.29 -1.64 -13.62
C PHE A 166 1.11 -0.86 -14.65
N ALA A 167 0.56 -0.61 -15.85
CA ALA A 167 1.32 0.02 -16.92
C ALA A 167 1.64 1.48 -16.60
N VAL A 168 0.67 2.22 -16.04
CA VAL A 168 0.86 3.62 -15.64
C VAL A 168 1.94 3.72 -14.58
N LEU A 169 1.89 2.87 -13.54
CA LEU A 169 2.87 2.90 -12.46
C LEU A 169 4.26 2.51 -12.94
N LEU A 170 4.37 1.42 -13.71
CA LEU A 170 5.63 0.95 -14.28
C LEU A 170 6.30 2.05 -15.12
N LEU A 171 5.55 2.65 -16.06
CA LEU A 171 6.06 3.71 -16.92
C LEU A 171 6.42 4.97 -16.12
N SER A 172 5.63 5.32 -15.10
CA SER A 172 5.90 6.47 -14.24
C SER A 172 7.19 6.32 -13.45
N ILE A 173 7.42 5.15 -12.83
CA ILE A 173 8.64 4.88 -12.05
C ILE A 173 9.86 4.86 -12.96
N VAL A 174 9.76 4.24 -14.15
CA VAL A 174 10.86 4.22 -15.13
C VAL A 174 11.16 5.62 -15.64
N TYR A 175 10.15 6.37 -16.05
CA TYR A 175 10.30 7.75 -16.52
C TYR A 175 10.96 8.63 -15.45
N TYR A 176 10.47 8.56 -14.21
CA TYR A 176 11.03 9.34 -13.11
C TYR A 176 12.44 8.88 -12.73
N GLY A 177 12.72 7.57 -12.78
CA GLY A 177 14.05 7.04 -12.54
C GLY A 177 15.06 7.54 -13.57
N LEU A 178 14.69 7.59 -14.85
CA LEU A 178 15.50 8.18 -15.92
C LEU A 178 15.68 9.70 -15.73
N PHE A 179 14.63 10.40 -15.28
CA PHE A 179 14.74 11.81 -14.92
C PHE A 179 15.76 12.04 -13.80
N VAL A 180 15.67 11.29 -12.70
CA VAL A 180 16.66 11.37 -11.60
C VAL A 180 18.06 11.03 -12.10
N PHE A 181 18.19 9.99 -12.92
CA PHE A 181 19.48 9.62 -13.51
C PHE A 181 20.10 10.75 -14.35
N ALA A 182 19.29 11.45 -15.15
CA ALA A 182 19.74 12.63 -15.88
C ALA A 182 20.20 13.76 -14.92
N GLN A 183 19.50 13.98 -13.80
CA GLN A 183 19.92 14.96 -12.79
C GLN A 183 21.26 14.58 -12.13
N ILE A 184 21.51 13.29 -11.90
CA ILE A 184 22.80 12.79 -11.40
C ILE A 184 23.91 13.08 -12.41
N ILE A 185 23.68 12.83 -13.70
CA ILE A 185 24.66 13.13 -14.75
C ILE A 185 24.97 14.63 -14.76
N LEU A 186 23.95 15.50 -14.71
CA LEU A 186 24.14 16.95 -14.65
C LEU A 186 24.91 17.39 -13.41
N PHE A 187 24.65 16.77 -12.26
CA PHE A 187 25.38 17.00 -11.03
C PHE A 187 26.86 16.64 -11.18
N LEU A 188 27.16 15.45 -11.74
CA LEU A 188 28.53 15.00 -12.01
C LEU A 188 29.27 15.87 -13.04
N LEU A 189 28.53 16.52 -13.94
CA LEU A 189 29.06 17.48 -14.92
C LEU A 189 29.23 18.90 -14.34
N GLY A 190 29.04 19.10 -13.03
CA GLY A 190 29.32 20.35 -12.32
C GLY A 190 28.09 21.21 -12.00
N SER A 191 26.87 20.74 -12.27
CA SER A 191 25.64 21.45 -11.88
C SER A 191 25.26 21.12 -10.43
N ALA A 192 25.96 21.71 -9.47
CA ALA A 192 25.88 21.33 -8.05
C ALA A 192 24.46 21.33 -7.43
N ASN A 193 23.53 22.13 -7.97
CA ASN A 193 22.19 22.32 -7.39
C ASN A 193 21.10 21.41 -7.98
N THR A 194 21.38 20.62 -9.03
CA THR A 194 20.33 19.85 -9.73
C THR A 194 19.78 18.71 -8.87
N LEU A 195 20.66 18.01 -8.14
CA LEU A 195 20.27 16.83 -7.37
C LEU A 195 19.58 17.20 -6.04
N SER A 196 20.03 18.25 -5.36
CA SER A 196 19.40 18.76 -4.13
C SER A 196 18.03 19.40 -4.38
N ALA A 197 17.79 19.94 -5.58
CA ALA A 197 16.48 20.45 -6.00
C ALA A 197 15.53 19.34 -6.49
N THR A 198 16.04 18.12 -6.69
CA THR A 198 15.22 16.99 -7.13
C THR A 198 14.43 16.44 -5.95
N THR A 199 13.10 16.48 -6.04
CA THR A 199 12.24 15.86 -5.02
C THR A 199 12.45 14.35 -5.00
N PRO A 200 12.41 13.66 -3.85
CA PRO A 200 12.37 12.20 -3.83
C PRO A 200 11.09 11.67 -4.49
N GLY A 201 11.21 10.62 -5.31
CA GLY A 201 10.07 9.96 -5.98
C GLY A 201 9.26 9.05 -5.05
N GLY A 202 9.76 8.78 -3.84
CA GLY A 202 9.10 7.98 -2.82
C GLY A 202 9.55 8.37 -1.41
N THR A 203 8.73 8.01 -0.43
CA THR A 203 9.00 8.19 1.00
C THR A 203 8.43 7.01 1.78
N LEU A 204 9.11 6.60 2.85
CA LEU A 204 8.65 5.51 3.70
C LEU A 204 7.58 6.03 4.65
N LEU A 205 6.37 5.46 4.58
CA LEU A 205 5.24 5.89 5.39
C LEU A 205 5.21 5.12 6.72
N LEU A 206 5.47 5.82 7.81
CA LEU A 206 5.67 5.28 9.16
C LEU A 206 4.86 6.06 10.19
N PRO A 207 3.87 5.39 10.85
CA PRO A 207 3.12 5.98 11.96
C PRO A 207 4.03 6.47 13.08
N GLY A 208 3.80 7.70 13.54
CA GLY A 208 4.58 8.39 14.57
C GLY A 208 5.78 9.16 14.05
N VAL A 209 6.28 8.87 12.83
CA VAL A 209 7.41 9.59 12.24
C VAL A 209 6.94 10.63 11.22
N ASN A 210 6.24 10.19 10.17
CA ASN A 210 5.70 11.06 9.11
C ASN A 210 4.19 10.88 8.89
N LEU A 211 3.56 9.99 9.65
CA LEU A 211 2.11 9.86 9.74
C LEU A 211 1.66 10.01 11.20
N PRO A 212 0.44 10.52 11.46
CA PRO A 212 -0.17 10.44 12.78
C PRO A 212 -0.21 8.99 13.28
N PHE A 213 0.20 8.77 14.53
CA PHE A 213 0.50 7.43 15.04
C PHE A 213 -0.72 6.51 15.06
N LEU A 214 -1.82 6.93 15.70
CA LEU A 214 -3.01 6.09 15.86
C LEU A 214 -3.75 5.91 14.54
N GLU A 215 -3.95 6.99 13.79
CA GLU A 215 -4.64 6.99 12.50
C GLU A 215 -3.86 6.17 11.46
N GLY A 216 -2.53 6.32 11.44
CA GLY A 216 -1.64 5.53 10.60
C GLY A 216 -1.64 4.05 10.96
N LEU A 217 -1.64 3.71 12.26
CA LEU A 217 -1.71 2.32 12.73
C LEU A 217 -3.03 1.65 12.32
N ILE A 218 -4.15 2.35 12.52
CA ILE A 218 -5.47 1.88 12.09
C ILE A 218 -5.49 1.68 10.58
N ALA A 219 -4.93 2.62 9.81
CA ALA A 219 -4.88 2.51 8.36
C ALA A 219 -4.09 1.28 7.89
N ILE A 220 -2.89 1.05 8.43
CA ILE A 220 -2.07 -0.14 8.11
C ILE A 220 -2.81 -1.44 8.45
N LEU A 221 -3.42 -1.51 9.62
CA LEU A 221 -4.21 -2.69 10.03
C LEU A 221 -5.36 -2.98 9.05
N VAL A 222 -6.14 -1.97 8.67
CA VAL A 222 -7.25 -2.13 7.74
C VAL A 222 -6.76 -2.62 6.37
N ILE A 223 -5.69 -2.03 5.84
CA ILE A 223 -5.10 -2.41 4.55
C ILE A 223 -4.68 -3.88 4.59
N MET A 224 -3.89 -4.28 5.59
CA MET A 224 -3.31 -5.62 5.63
C MET A 224 -4.38 -6.69 5.87
N VAL A 225 -5.38 -6.41 6.71
CA VAL A 225 -6.50 -7.35 6.93
C VAL A 225 -7.31 -7.54 5.65
N ALA A 226 -7.61 -6.45 4.92
CA ALA A 226 -8.31 -6.55 3.65
C ALA A 226 -7.48 -7.30 2.60
N HIS A 227 -6.19 -6.99 2.50
CA HIS A 227 -5.25 -7.56 1.53
C HIS A 227 -5.05 -9.07 1.75
N GLU A 228 -4.51 -9.44 2.91
CA GLU A 228 -4.18 -10.82 3.26
C GLU A 228 -5.43 -11.69 3.42
N GLY A 229 -6.51 -11.11 3.97
CA GLY A 229 -7.80 -11.78 4.06
C GLY A 229 -8.35 -12.18 2.69
N SER A 230 -8.15 -11.36 1.66
CA SER A 230 -8.63 -11.65 0.31
C SER A 230 -7.80 -12.72 -0.40
N HIS A 231 -6.47 -12.70 -0.21
CA HIS A 231 -5.59 -13.82 -0.60
C HIS A 231 -6.08 -15.13 0.02
N ALA A 232 -6.38 -15.12 1.31
CA ALA A 232 -6.85 -16.30 2.04
C ALA A 232 -8.16 -16.87 1.46
N ILE A 233 -9.13 -15.99 1.22
CA ILE A 233 -10.46 -16.39 0.74
C ILE A 233 -10.36 -16.99 -0.67
N LEU A 234 -9.61 -16.35 -1.57
CA LEU A 234 -9.42 -16.88 -2.93
C LEU A 234 -8.57 -18.16 -2.94
N ALA A 235 -7.55 -18.26 -2.07
CA ALA A 235 -6.77 -19.48 -1.92
C ALA A 235 -7.66 -20.65 -1.46
N ARG A 236 -8.57 -20.40 -0.50
CA ARG A 236 -9.54 -21.41 -0.04
C ARG A 236 -10.50 -21.83 -1.16
N ILE A 237 -10.99 -20.89 -1.95
CA ILE A 237 -11.82 -21.16 -3.14
C ILE A 237 -11.06 -21.99 -4.19
N ALA A 238 -9.76 -21.72 -4.37
CA ALA A 238 -8.86 -22.50 -5.23
C ALA A 238 -8.51 -23.88 -4.64
N LYS A 239 -9.07 -24.24 -3.48
CA LYS A 239 -8.75 -25.46 -2.73
C LYS A 239 -7.27 -25.54 -2.37
N VAL A 240 -6.69 -24.42 -1.95
CA VAL A 240 -5.38 -24.32 -1.34
C VAL A 240 -5.58 -24.17 0.17
N PRO A 241 -4.98 -25.05 1.00
CA PRO A 241 -5.14 -24.96 2.44
C PRO A 241 -4.40 -23.74 2.99
N ILE A 242 -4.97 -23.11 4.01
CA ILE A 242 -4.36 -22.04 4.78
C ILE A 242 -3.71 -22.68 6.00
N ARG A 243 -2.38 -22.57 6.12
CA ARG A 243 -1.61 -23.22 7.20
C ARG A 243 -1.68 -22.45 8.50
N SER A 244 -1.61 -21.12 8.42
CA SER A 244 -1.77 -20.25 9.58
C SER A 244 -2.23 -18.85 9.16
N SER A 245 -2.77 -18.10 10.12
CA SER A 245 -3.13 -16.69 9.96
C SER A 245 -2.80 -15.93 11.24
N GLY A 246 -2.59 -14.63 11.17
CA GLY A 246 -2.27 -13.87 12.36
C GLY A 246 -1.94 -12.40 12.12
N VAL A 247 -1.38 -11.79 13.16
CA VAL A 247 -0.89 -10.41 13.16
C VAL A 247 0.63 -10.44 13.27
N VAL A 248 1.28 -9.60 12.47
CA VAL A 248 2.72 -9.35 12.51
C VAL A 248 2.98 -8.17 13.42
N LEU A 249 3.79 -8.37 14.45
CA LEU A 249 4.23 -7.32 15.36
C LEU A 249 5.71 -7.00 15.14
N PHE A 250 6.04 -5.71 15.15
CA PHE A 250 7.40 -5.23 15.31
C PHE A 250 7.52 -4.59 16.69
N GLY A 251 8.28 -5.24 17.58
CA GLY A 251 8.22 -4.94 19.01
C GLY A 251 6.79 -5.11 19.54
N ILE A 252 6.13 -4.00 19.85
CA ILE A 252 4.75 -3.94 20.35
C ILE A 252 3.74 -3.41 19.33
N ILE A 253 4.22 -2.88 18.20
CA ILE A 253 3.40 -2.22 17.20
C ILE A 253 2.92 -3.28 16.19
N PRO A 254 1.60 -3.40 15.95
CA PRO A 254 1.13 -4.23 14.86
C PRO A 254 1.46 -3.58 13.53
N VAL A 255 2.42 -4.18 12.82
CA VAL A 255 2.92 -3.68 11.54
C VAL A 255 2.26 -4.36 10.35
N GLY A 256 1.51 -5.45 10.58
CA GLY A 256 0.72 -6.05 9.53
C GLY A 256 -0.15 -7.21 10.00
N ALA A 257 -0.87 -7.79 9.05
CA ALA A 257 -1.53 -9.08 9.16
C ALA A 257 -0.81 -10.06 8.23
N PHE A 258 -0.99 -11.35 8.44
CA PHE A 258 -0.51 -12.35 7.51
C PHE A 258 -1.47 -13.53 7.42
N VAL A 259 -1.48 -14.14 6.25
CA VAL A 259 -2.09 -15.43 5.99
C VAL A 259 -1.06 -16.24 5.23
N GLU A 260 -0.87 -17.52 5.59
CA GLU A 260 0.04 -18.42 4.91
C GLU A 260 -0.75 -19.48 4.10
N PRO A 261 -1.11 -19.20 2.83
CA PRO A 261 -1.52 -20.25 1.90
C PRO A 261 -0.39 -21.26 1.67
N ASP A 262 -0.74 -22.52 1.38
CA ASP A 262 0.26 -23.51 0.97
C ASP A 262 0.78 -23.24 -0.45
N GLU A 263 1.90 -22.53 -0.51
CA GLU A 263 2.50 -22.08 -1.77
C GLU A 263 2.85 -23.22 -2.73
N LYS A 264 3.33 -24.36 -2.22
CA LYS A 264 3.65 -25.53 -3.06
C LYS A 264 2.40 -26.10 -3.74
N ILE A 265 1.24 -25.97 -3.09
CA ILE A 265 -0.04 -26.39 -3.66
C ILE A 265 -0.55 -25.31 -4.62
N LEU A 266 -0.39 -24.03 -4.31
CA LEU A 266 -0.77 -22.92 -5.17
C LEU A 266 0.00 -22.97 -6.51
N GLU A 267 1.31 -23.16 -6.49
CA GLU A 267 2.16 -23.28 -7.68
C GLU A 267 1.75 -24.42 -8.63
N ARG A 268 1.08 -25.45 -8.10
CA ARG A 268 0.55 -26.58 -8.87
C ARG A 268 -0.84 -26.33 -9.44
N LYS A 269 -1.50 -25.22 -9.08
CA LYS A 269 -2.81 -24.84 -9.66
C LYS A 269 -2.62 -24.28 -11.06
N ASP A 270 -3.72 -24.21 -11.80
CA ASP A 270 -3.73 -23.54 -13.09
C ASP A 270 -3.42 -22.04 -12.94
N ALA A 271 -2.86 -21.44 -14.00
CA ALA A 271 -2.43 -20.04 -14.03
C ALA A 271 -3.57 -19.07 -13.67
N THR A 272 -4.81 -19.36 -14.06
CA THR A 272 -5.98 -18.53 -13.76
C THR A 272 -6.29 -18.54 -12.26
N SER A 273 -6.30 -19.72 -11.62
CA SER A 273 -6.48 -19.82 -10.17
C SER A 273 -5.37 -19.11 -9.40
N GLN A 274 -4.11 -19.28 -9.81
CA GLN A 274 -2.99 -18.58 -9.17
C GLN A 274 -3.12 -17.06 -9.31
N THR A 275 -3.40 -16.58 -10.53
CA THR A 275 -3.59 -15.16 -10.81
C THR A 275 -4.75 -14.57 -10.00
N ARG A 276 -5.87 -15.29 -9.86
CA ARG A 276 -7.02 -14.84 -9.05
C ARG A 276 -6.68 -14.68 -7.58
N VAL A 277 -5.87 -15.59 -7.02
CA VAL A 277 -5.37 -15.45 -5.65
C VAL A 277 -4.51 -14.20 -5.57
N LEU A 278 -3.45 -14.11 -6.39
CA LEU A 278 -2.48 -13.01 -6.34
C LEU A 278 -3.09 -11.61 -6.59
N VAL A 279 -4.11 -11.52 -7.44
CA VAL A 279 -4.80 -10.25 -7.71
C VAL A 279 -5.76 -9.86 -6.58
N ALA A 280 -6.22 -10.82 -5.76
CA ALA A 280 -7.24 -10.58 -4.75
C ALA A 280 -6.82 -9.53 -3.71
N GLY A 281 -5.55 -9.54 -3.28
CA GLY A 281 -5.01 -8.57 -2.33
C GLY A 281 -5.11 -7.13 -2.84
N SER A 282 -4.56 -6.85 -4.03
CA SER A 282 -4.65 -5.51 -4.65
C SER A 282 -6.10 -5.11 -4.93
N THR A 283 -6.95 -6.05 -5.33
CA THR A 283 -8.39 -5.78 -5.56
C THR A 283 -9.07 -5.32 -4.28
N ALA A 284 -8.80 -6.00 -3.16
CA ALA A 284 -9.38 -5.66 -1.86
C ALA A 284 -9.00 -4.27 -1.42
N ASN A 285 -7.76 -3.88 -1.68
CA ASN A 285 -7.27 -2.55 -1.37
C ASN A 285 -7.90 -1.50 -2.29
N PHE A 286 -8.04 -1.74 -3.59
CA PHE A 286 -8.77 -0.80 -4.47
C PHE A 286 -10.23 -0.60 -4.02
N ILE A 287 -10.95 -1.68 -3.71
CA ILE A 287 -12.34 -1.59 -3.25
C ILE A 287 -12.43 -0.93 -1.88
N SER A 288 -11.53 -1.26 -0.96
CA SER A 288 -11.43 -0.59 0.35
C SER A 288 -11.16 0.90 0.18
N SER A 289 -10.30 1.28 -0.76
CA SER A 289 -10.05 2.69 -1.08
C SER A 289 -11.32 3.41 -1.53
N VAL A 290 -12.13 2.79 -2.41
CA VAL A 290 -13.42 3.36 -2.83
C VAL A 290 -14.36 3.56 -1.64
N ILE A 291 -14.51 2.53 -0.80
CA ILE A 291 -15.43 2.58 0.36
C ILE A 291 -14.99 3.67 1.35
N PHE A 292 -13.71 3.71 1.71
CA PHE A 292 -13.20 4.69 2.66
C PHE A 292 -13.11 6.10 2.07
N PHE A 293 -12.99 6.25 0.74
CA PHE A 293 -13.09 7.55 0.09
C PHE A 293 -14.49 8.15 0.26
N LEU A 294 -15.56 7.35 0.17
CA LEU A 294 -16.92 7.84 0.42
C LEU A 294 -17.10 8.29 1.87
N LEU A 295 -16.59 7.52 2.84
CA LEU A 295 -16.59 7.89 4.26
C LEU A 295 -15.79 9.19 4.49
N PHE A 296 -14.61 9.29 3.87
CA PHE A 296 -13.80 10.49 3.89
C PHE A 296 -14.55 11.70 3.32
N ALA A 297 -15.19 11.57 2.16
CA ALA A 297 -15.97 12.64 1.55
C ALA A 297 -17.11 13.12 2.47
N ILE A 298 -17.84 12.19 3.10
CA ILE A 298 -18.88 12.51 4.09
C ILE A 298 -18.28 13.29 5.28
N THR A 299 -17.15 12.84 5.82
CA THR A 299 -16.51 13.54 6.95
C THR A 299 -16.03 14.94 6.59
N VAL A 300 -15.55 15.15 5.36
CA VAL A 300 -15.19 16.48 4.84
C VAL A 300 -16.41 17.40 4.79
N LEU A 301 -17.55 16.90 4.31
CA LEU A 301 -18.79 17.68 4.24
C LEU A 301 -19.26 18.10 5.64
N ILE A 302 -19.23 17.17 6.60
CA ILE A 302 -19.60 17.44 7.99
C ILE A 302 -18.67 18.50 8.61
N LEU A 303 -17.35 18.36 8.48
CA LEU A 303 -16.39 19.33 9.00
C LEU A 303 -16.56 20.72 8.36
N LYS A 304 -16.81 20.78 7.04
CA LYS A 304 -17.01 22.06 6.33
C LYS A 304 -18.35 22.74 6.65
N SER A 305 -19.37 21.98 7.02
CA SER A 305 -20.69 22.53 7.35
C SER A 305 -20.71 23.39 8.61
N GLY A 306 -19.68 23.30 9.47
CA GLY A 306 -19.64 23.95 10.78
C GLY A 306 -20.56 23.31 11.83
N LEU A 307 -21.27 22.22 11.50
CA LEU A 307 -22.20 21.53 12.41
C LEU A 307 -21.53 20.99 13.68
N VAL A 308 -20.23 20.70 13.62
CA VAL A 308 -19.45 20.09 14.71
C VAL A 308 -18.72 21.11 15.58
N GLY A 309 -19.01 22.40 15.39
CA GLY A 309 -18.43 23.49 16.17
C GLY A 309 -17.02 23.88 15.72
N THR A 310 -16.25 24.39 16.68
CA THR A 310 -14.89 24.92 16.52
C THR A 310 -13.83 23.86 16.87
N SER A 311 -12.56 24.14 16.60
CA SER A 311 -11.44 23.23 16.92
C SER A 311 -11.27 22.90 18.41
N ALA A 312 -11.86 23.70 19.30
CA ALA A 312 -11.89 23.43 20.74
C ALA A 312 -12.94 22.39 21.14
N ASP A 313 -13.96 22.17 20.29
CA ASP A 313 -15.06 21.28 20.61
C ASP A 313 -14.66 19.81 20.40
N PHE A 314 -15.02 18.97 21.37
CA PHE A 314 -14.77 17.52 21.30
C PHE A 314 -15.35 16.89 20.02
N GLY A 315 -16.52 17.37 19.59
CA GLY A 315 -17.15 16.95 18.33
C GLY A 315 -16.25 17.19 17.13
N TYR A 316 -15.70 18.40 16.99
CA TYR A 316 -14.75 18.71 15.92
C TYR A 316 -13.51 17.81 15.99
N GLN A 317 -12.92 17.61 17.16
CA GLN A 317 -11.72 16.79 17.34
C GLN A 317 -11.96 15.33 16.93
N LEU A 318 -13.10 14.76 17.33
CA LEU A 318 -13.49 13.41 16.95
C LEU A 318 -13.68 13.28 15.42
N PHE A 319 -14.43 14.21 14.80
CA PHE A 319 -14.62 14.18 13.36
C PHE A 319 -13.33 14.45 12.59
N HIS A 320 -12.42 15.26 13.13
CA HIS A 320 -11.10 15.48 12.57
C HIS A 320 -10.24 14.21 12.63
N PHE A 321 -10.27 13.47 13.75
CA PHE A 321 -9.63 12.16 13.87
C PHE A 321 -10.18 11.15 12.85
N ILE A 322 -11.52 11.09 12.69
CA ILE A 322 -12.16 10.23 11.69
C ILE A 322 -11.77 10.66 10.27
N TYR A 323 -11.70 11.97 10.00
CA TYR A 323 -11.28 12.53 8.72
C TYR A 323 -9.84 12.12 8.36
N ILE A 324 -8.89 12.24 9.30
CA ILE A 324 -7.51 11.79 9.08
C ILE A 324 -7.46 10.28 8.89
N THR A 325 -8.14 9.52 9.75
CA THR A 325 -8.12 8.05 9.71
C THR A 325 -8.70 7.52 8.41
N THR A 326 -9.90 7.94 8.02
CA THR A 326 -10.53 7.53 6.76
C THR A 326 -9.70 8.00 5.56
N GLY A 327 -9.12 9.19 5.66
CA GLY A 327 -8.18 9.75 4.70
C GLY A 327 -6.96 8.86 4.44
N LEU A 328 -6.29 8.45 5.52
CA LEU A 328 -5.14 7.56 5.46
C LEU A 328 -5.54 6.17 4.98
N VAL A 329 -6.66 5.62 5.48
CA VAL A 329 -7.14 4.31 5.06
C VAL A 329 -7.39 4.32 3.55
N PHE A 330 -8.11 5.29 2.98
CA PHE A 330 -8.39 5.27 1.55
C PHE A 330 -7.12 5.48 0.71
N SER A 331 -6.26 6.43 1.12
CA SER A 331 -5.07 6.81 0.34
C SER A 331 -4.03 5.71 0.36
N LEU A 332 -3.75 5.14 1.53
CA LEU A 332 -2.77 4.06 1.67
C LEU A 332 -3.29 2.76 1.05
N ASN A 333 -4.58 2.45 1.12
CA ASN A 333 -5.15 1.33 0.36
C ASN A 333 -4.90 1.50 -1.15
N PHE A 334 -5.13 2.68 -1.71
CA PHE A 334 -4.84 2.94 -3.12
C PHE A 334 -3.35 2.78 -3.46
N VAL A 335 -2.47 3.36 -2.65
CA VAL A 335 -1.01 3.25 -2.86
C VAL A 335 -0.54 1.80 -2.73
N VAL A 336 -0.95 1.08 -1.70
CA VAL A 336 -0.54 -0.33 -1.52
C VAL A 336 -1.12 -1.21 -2.63
N ALA A 337 -2.36 -0.97 -3.07
CA ALA A 337 -2.97 -1.69 -4.20
C ALA A 337 -2.13 -1.55 -5.48
N THR A 338 -1.70 -0.32 -5.79
CA THR A 338 -0.92 0.00 -6.99
C THR A 338 0.53 -0.48 -6.89
N VAL A 339 1.22 -0.21 -5.79
CA VAL A 339 2.62 -0.62 -5.54
C VAL A 339 2.76 -2.14 -5.58
N ASN A 340 1.78 -2.88 -5.07
CA ASN A 340 1.80 -4.34 -5.09
C ASN A 340 1.66 -4.95 -6.51
N LEU A 341 1.34 -4.14 -7.52
CA LEU A 341 1.39 -4.57 -8.92
C LEU A 341 2.79 -4.51 -9.52
N LEU A 342 3.76 -3.87 -8.84
CA LEU A 342 5.10 -3.73 -9.39
C LEU A 342 5.75 -5.10 -9.62
N PRO A 343 6.48 -5.27 -10.73
CA PRO A 343 7.14 -6.53 -11.05
C PRO A 343 8.46 -6.67 -10.27
N LEU A 344 8.41 -6.55 -8.93
CA LEU A 344 9.52 -6.76 -8.02
C LEU A 344 9.25 -7.98 -7.12
N PRO A 345 10.28 -8.74 -6.70
CA PRO A 345 10.11 -10.02 -6.00
C PRO A 345 9.28 -9.99 -4.72
N PHE A 346 9.16 -8.81 -4.09
CA PHE A 346 8.42 -8.62 -2.84
C PHE A 346 6.91 -8.37 -3.04
N PHE A 347 6.48 -8.16 -4.29
CA PHE A 347 5.11 -7.78 -4.64
C PHE A 347 4.42 -8.85 -5.49
N ASP A 348 3.10 -8.96 -5.37
CA ASP A 348 2.32 -9.97 -6.11
C ASP A 348 2.43 -9.81 -7.63
N GLY A 349 2.60 -8.59 -8.11
CA GLY A 349 2.77 -8.26 -9.52
C GLY A 349 3.90 -9.03 -10.20
N TYR A 350 5.00 -9.32 -9.50
CA TYR A 350 6.09 -10.13 -10.04
C TYR A 350 5.66 -11.58 -10.29
N ARG A 351 4.97 -12.20 -9.33
CA ARG A 351 4.48 -13.58 -9.45
C ARG A 351 3.44 -13.69 -10.56
N ILE A 352 2.53 -12.71 -10.66
CA ILE A 352 1.55 -12.67 -11.75
C ILE A 352 2.25 -12.60 -13.11
N LEU A 353 3.30 -11.79 -13.23
CA LEU A 353 4.08 -11.69 -14.46
C LEU A 353 4.79 -13.01 -14.79
N GLU A 354 5.42 -13.64 -13.80
CA GLU A 354 6.14 -14.91 -13.96
C GLU A 354 5.22 -16.06 -14.40
N ILE A 355 4.01 -16.13 -13.87
CA ILE A 355 3.03 -17.17 -14.20
C ILE A 355 2.52 -17.02 -15.64
N ASN A 356 2.32 -15.78 -16.09
CA ASN A 356 1.62 -15.49 -17.34
C ASN A 356 2.55 -15.23 -18.54
N ILE A 357 3.81 -14.86 -18.31
CA ILE A 357 4.81 -14.66 -19.38
C ILE A 357 5.71 -15.90 -19.50
N GLN A 358 5.68 -16.55 -20.67
CA GLN A 358 6.46 -17.75 -20.93
C GLN A 358 7.98 -17.50 -20.94
N ASN A 359 8.41 -16.34 -21.43
CA ASN A 359 9.82 -16.02 -21.56
C ASN A 359 10.39 -15.43 -20.26
N LYS A 360 11.09 -16.28 -19.47
CA LYS A 360 11.71 -15.89 -18.21
C LYS A 360 12.76 -14.77 -18.34
N ASN A 361 13.38 -14.61 -19.51
CA ASN A 361 14.35 -13.53 -19.72
C ASN A 361 13.66 -12.17 -19.79
N ILE A 362 12.45 -12.11 -20.35
CA ILE A 362 11.64 -10.87 -20.38
C ILE A 362 11.23 -10.50 -18.96
N VAL A 363 10.74 -11.46 -18.17
CA VAL A 363 10.35 -11.23 -16.77
C VAL A 363 11.53 -10.69 -15.96
N LYS A 364 12.72 -11.30 -16.10
CA LYS A 364 13.95 -10.83 -15.45
C LYS A 364 14.36 -9.43 -15.90
N ALA A 365 14.29 -9.13 -17.19
CA ALA A 365 14.63 -7.81 -17.71
C ALA A 365 13.69 -6.73 -17.16
N VAL A 366 12.38 -6.97 -17.19
CA VAL A 366 11.37 -6.05 -16.63
C VAL A 366 11.61 -5.83 -15.13
N MET A 367 11.88 -6.89 -14.38
CA MET A 367 12.19 -6.80 -12.95
C MET A 367 13.45 -5.95 -12.70
N LEU A 368 14.54 -6.19 -13.42
CA LEU A 368 15.79 -5.45 -13.24
C LEU A 368 15.65 -3.96 -13.59
N ILE A 369 14.95 -3.65 -14.69
CA ILE A 369 14.67 -2.26 -15.09
C ILE A 369 13.83 -1.58 -14.02
N THR A 370 12.78 -2.25 -13.54
CA THR A 370 11.91 -1.71 -12.49
C THR A 370 12.67 -1.50 -11.19
N LEU A 371 13.53 -2.45 -10.80
CA LEU A 371 14.32 -2.36 -9.57
C LEU A 371 15.32 -1.20 -9.64
N GLY A 372 16.03 -1.06 -10.76
CA GLY A 372 16.95 0.05 -11.00
C GLY A 372 16.23 1.40 -10.95
N ALA A 373 15.10 1.52 -11.65
CA ALA A 373 14.28 2.72 -11.61
C ALA A 373 13.76 3.01 -10.20
N PHE A 374 13.24 2.00 -9.50
CA PHE A 374 12.75 2.13 -8.12
C PHE A 374 13.84 2.67 -7.19
N ILE A 375 15.05 2.11 -7.24
CA ILE A 375 16.18 2.61 -6.43
C ILE A 375 16.53 4.06 -6.79
N LEU A 376 16.58 4.40 -8.08
CA LEU A 376 16.86 5.77 -8.52
C LEU A 376 15.81 6.76 -8.00
N ASN A 377 14.54 6.37 -7.93
CA ASN A 377 13.48 7.24 -7.40
C ASN A 377 13.69 7.62 -5.92
N PHE A 378 14.31 6.74 -5.12
CA PHE A 378 14.63 7.01 -3.72
C PHE A 378 15.97 7.73 -3.51
N LEU A 379 16.83 7.76 -4.52
CA LEU A 379 18.17 8.31 -4.39
C LEU A 379 18.20 9.80 -3.95
N PRO A 380 17.31 10.70 -4.41
CA PRO A 380 17.34 12.10 -3.98
C PRO A 380 17.21 12.29 -2.47
N HIS A 381 16.62 11.33 -1.74
CA HIS A 381 16.49 11.38 -0.28
C HIS A 381 17.84 11.49 0.45
N PHE A 382 18.93 11.01 -0.16
CA PHE A 382 20.28 11.08 0.40
C PHE A 382 20.99 12.41 0.11
N PHE A 383 20.44 13.22 -0.81
CA PHE A 383 21.04 14.49 -1.27
C PHE A 383 20.17 15.70 -0.95
N SER A 384 18.90 15.49 -0.63
CA SER A 384 17.93 16.53 -0.24
C SER A 384 18.03 16.95 1.23
N ALA A 385 19.09 16.55 1.93
CA ALA A 385 19.38 16.91 3.32
C ALA A 385 20.77 17.52 3.43
N ILE A 386 20.95 18.69 2.82
CA ILE A 386 21.86 19.76 3.27
C ILE A 386 21.05 21.05 3.29
#